data_AF-A0A416TR63-F1
#
_entry.id   AF-A0A416TR63-F1
#
_cell.length_a   1.000
_cell.length_b   1.000
_cell.length_c   1.000
_cell.angle_alpha   90.00
_cell.angle_beta   90.00
_cell.angle_gamma   90.00
#
_symmetry.space_group_name_H-M   'P 1'
#
loop_
_entity.id
_entity.type
_entity.pdbx_description
1 polymer ?
#
loop_
_entity_poly.entity_id
_entity_poly.type
_entity_poly.pdbx_seq_one_letter_code
_entity_poly.pdbx_strand_id
1 'polypeptide(L)'
;MTLKEFLENYGGNACVTIDGYCEEENYDYYEEVDEDYLSDDNPNHYQPTCIAEESWWSDIKDREIKSWNIIGGGVYKVELCIALD
;
A
#
# COMPACT_ATOMS: atom_id res chain seq x y z
N MET A 1 -14.84 -8.04 2.19
CA MET A 1 -13.40 -8.26 1.83
C MET A 1 -12.62 -7.28 2.66
N THR A 2 -11.67 -7.77 3.47
CA THR A 2 -10.91 -6.88 4.35
C THR A 2 -9.83 -6.12 3.58
N LEU A 3 -9.34 -5.03 4.16
CA LEU A 3 -8.25 -4.26 3.60
C LEU A 3 -6.99 -5.12 3.40
N LYS A 4 -6.61 -5.92 4.41
CA LYS A 4 -5.45 -6.82 4.33
C LYS A 4 -5.59 -7.81 3.17
N GLU A 5 -6.72 -8.52 3.11
CA GLU A 5 -6.98 -9.50 2.05
C GLU A 5 -6.91 -8.85 0.66
N PHE A 6 -7.47 -7.65 0.50
CA PHE A 6 -7.46 -6.96 -0.79
C PHE A 6 -6.06 -6.57 -1.23
N LEU A 7 -5.26 -5.97 -0.34
CA LEU A 7 -3.92 -5.51 -0.66
C LEU A 7 -2.97 -6.67 -0.97
N GLU A 8 -3.08 -7.78 -0.23
CA GLU A 8 -2.33 -9.03 -0.52
C GLU A 8 -2.67 -9.59 -1.90
N ASN A 9 -3.93 -9.47 -2.35
CA ASN A 9 -4.36 -9.92 -3.67
C ASN A 9 -4.07 -8.93 -4.80
N TYR A 10 -3.93 -7.63 -4.50
CA TYR A 10 -3.70 -6.59 -5.49
C TYR A 10 -2.28 -6.65 -6.08
N GLY A 11 -1.29 -6.98 -5.25
CA GLY A 11 0.12 -7.05 -5.62
C GLY A 11 0.95 -5.93 -4.97
N GLY A 12 2.18 -6.26 -4.57
CA GLY A 12 3.09 -5.34 -3.88
C GLY A 12 3.45 -4.07 -4.66
N ASN A 13 3.95 -3.06 -3.94
CA ASN A 13 4.53 -1.83 -4.49
C ASN A 13 3.53 -0.93 -5.25
N ALA A 14 2.38 -0.65 -4.62
CA ALA A 14 1.40 0.28 -5.16
C ALA A 14 1.41 1.60 -4.40
N CYS A 15 1.31 2.71 -5.15
CA CYS A 15 0.91 3.99 -4.60
C CYS A 15 -0.53 3.89 -4.13
N VAL A 16 -0.79 4.26 -2.88
CA VAL A 16 -2.08 4.07 -2.22
C VAL A 16 -2.52 5.32 -1.51
N THR A 17 -3.82 5.53 -1.54
CA THR A 17 -4.52 6.49 -0.71
C THR A 17 -5.61 5.74 0.02
N ILE A 18 -5.62 5.84 1.35
CA ILE A 18 -6.66 5.27 2.20
C ILE A 18 -7.31 6.43 2.95
N ASP A 19 -8.60 6.67 2.67
CA ASP A 19 -9.33 7.82 3.19
C ASP A 19 -9.24 7.92 4.72
N GLY A 20 -8.61 9.00 5.20
CA GLY A 20 -8.37 9.26 6.63
C GLY A 20 -7.08 8.67 7.22
N TYR A 21 -6.23 8.00 6.43
CA TYR A 21 -5.02 7.32 6.92
C TYR A 21 -3.74 7.71 6.17
N CYS A 22 -3.75 7.70 4.83
CA CYS A 22 -2.59 8.08 4.01
C CYS A 22 -3.03 8.62 2.64
N GLU A 23 -2.17 9.42 2.00
CA GLU A 23 -2.40 10.04 0.69
C GLU A 23 -1.15 9.89 -0.19
N GLU A 24 -1.29 9.24 -1.34
CA GLU A 24 -0.24 8.99 -2.35
C GLU A 24 1.04 8.28 -1.84
N GLU A 25 0.91 7.48 -0.78
CA GLU A 25 2.04 6.76 -0.16
C GLU A 25 2.36 5.46 -0.88
N ASN A 26 3.65 5.06 -0.92
CA ASN A 26 4.07 3.85 -1.63
C ASN A 26 4.41 2.76 -0.63
N TYR A 27 3.59 1.72 -0.61
CA TYR A 27 3.79 0.61 0.31
C TYR A 27 4.15 -0.68 -0.39
N ASP A 28 5.03 -1.45 0.25
CA ASP A 28 5.07 -2.90 0.03
C ASP A 28 4.02 -3.58 0.92
N TYR A 29 3.29 -4.51 0.31
CA TYR A 29 2.21 -5.26 0.94
C TYR A 29 2.63 -6.70 1.27
N TYR A 30 3.81 -7.12 0.83
CA TYR A 30 4.35 -8.42 1.19
C TYR A 30 4.88 -8.36 2.62
N GLU A 31 4.31 -9.17 3.51
CA GLU A 31 4.69 -9.28 4.93
C GLU A 31 6.15 -9.77 5.09
N GLU A 32 6.73 -10.38 4.06
CA GLU A 32 8.14 -10.82 3.98
C GLU A 32 8.85 -10.12 2.81
N VAL A 33 9.09 -8.81 2.93
CA VAL A 33 10.17 -8.20 2.16
C VAL A 33 11.47 -8.52 2.88
N ASP A 34 12.36 -9.25 2.21
CA ASP A 34 13.74 -9.45 2.68
C ASP A 34 14.32 -8.08 3.09
N GLU A 35 14.98 -7.96 4.24
CA GLU A 35 15.58 -6.68 4.67
C GLU A 35 16.54 -6.14 3.58
N ASP A 36 17.11 -7.04 2.77
CA ASP A 36 17.93 -6.72 1.59
C ASP A 36 17.13 -6.05 0.44
N TYR A 37 15.81 -6.26 0.35
CA TYR A 37 14.90 -5.56 -0.58
C TYR A 37 14.44 -4.19 -0.05
N LEU A 38 14.50 -4.00 1.27
CA LEU A 38 14.26 -2.71 1.94
C LEU A 38 15.54 -1.86 2.07
N SER A 39 16.67 -2.44 1.70
CA SER A 39 17.98 -1.79 1.71
C SER A 39 18.01 -0.61 0.73
N ASP A 40 18.57 0.52 1.19
CA ASP A 40 18.91 1.69 0.37
C ASP A 40 19.88 1.37 -0.80
N ASP A 41 20.38 0.13 -0.88
CA ASP A 41 21.36 -0.36 -1.86
C ASP A 41 20.71 -0.86 -3.18
N ASN A 42 19.64 -0.18 -3.59
CA ASN A 42 19.02 -0.28 -4.90
C ASN A 42 19.49 0.92 -5.75
N PRO A 43 19.74 0.77 -7.08
CA PRO A 43 20.14 1.86 -7.98
C PRO A 43 19.30 3.16 -7.87
N ASN A 44 18.07 3.06 -7.36
CA ASN A 44 17.13 4.16 -7.18
C ASN A 44 16.96 4.64 -5.73
N HIS A 45 17.67 4.07 -4.73
CA HIS A 45 17.50 4.37 -3.30
C HIS A 45 16.02 4.36 -2.84
N TYR A 46 15.23 3.43 -3.40
CA TYR A 46 13.82 3.30 -3.04
C TYR A 46 13.71 2.36 -1.84
N GLN A 47 13.31 2.92 -0.70
CA GLN A 47 12.93 2.17 0.49
C GLN A 47 11.40 1.99 0.48
N PRO A 48 10.87 0.79 0.21
CA PRO A 48 9.44 0.54 0.40
C PRO A 48 9.15 0.62 1.90
N THR A 49 8.20 1.47 2.31
CA THR A 49 7.64 1.36 3.66
C THR A 49 6.67 0.18 3.64
N CYS A 50 6.76 -0.76 4.57
CA CYS A 50 5.76 -1.82 4.67
C CYS A 50 4.50 -1.22 5.32
N ILE A 51 3.33 -1.36 4.69
CA ILE A 51 2.09 -0.79 5.27
C ILE A 51 1.80 -1.37 6.66
N ALA A 52 2.30 -2.58 6.92
CA ALA A 52 2.09 -3.25 8.20
C ALA A 52 2.83 -2.59 9.38
N GLU A 53 3.85 -1.77 9.11
CA GLU A 53 4.60 -1.01 10.12
C GLU A 53 3.93 0.31 10.49
N GLU A 54 2.92 0.74 9.73
CA GLU A 54 2.19 1.96 10.01
C GLU A 54 1.46 1.86 11.35
N SER A 55 1.60 2.91 12.16
CA SER A 55 1.03 2.95 13.52
C SER A 55 -0.49 2.74 13.58
N TRP A 56 -1.19 3.03 12.48
CA TRP A 56 -2.64 2.89 12.32
C TRP A 56 -3.07 1.57 11.67
N TRP A 57 -2.14 0.77 11.14
CA TRP A 57 -2.46 -0.44 10.37
C TRP A 57 -3.24 -1.47 11.18
N SER A 58 -2.85 -1.69 12.44
CA SER A 58 -3.52 -2.65 13.33
C SER A 58 -5.01 -2.39 13.48
N ASP A 59 -5.42 -1.12 13.36
CA ASP A 59 -6.79 -0.68 13.60
C ASP A 59 -7.67 -0.83 12.36
N ILE A 60 -7.07 -0.95 11.17
CA ILE A 60 -7.80 -0.92 9.90
C ILE A 60 -7.63 -2.13 9.00
N LYS A 61 -6.60 -2.95 9.22
CA LYS A 61 -6.28 -4.11 8.36
C LYS A 61 -7.47 -5.07 8.18
N ASP A 62 -8.31 -5.20 9.22
CA ASP A 62 -9.47 -6.09 9.25
C ASP A 62 -10.79 -5.37 8.88
N ARG A 63 -10.76 -4.07 8.58
CA ARG A 63 -11.94 -3.30 8.14
C ARG A 63 -12.33 -3.70 6.72
N GLU A 64 -13.63 -3.64 6.44
CA GLU A 64 -14.15 -3.92 5.11
C GLU A 64 -13.95 -2.74 4.16
N ILE A 65 -13.61 -3.05 2.91
CA ILE A 65 -13.55 -2.05 1.85
C ILE A 65 -14.97 -1.71 1.41
N LYS A 66 -15.32 -0.43 1.53
CA LYS A 66 -16.57 0.12 1.06
C LYS A 66 -16.55 0.37 -0.44
N SER A 67 -15.45 0.93 -0.94
CA SER A 67 -15.22 1.16 -2.36
C SER A 67 -13.73 1.36 -2.63
N TRP A 68 -13.30 1.06 -3.85
CA TRP A 68 -11.95 1.34 -4.31
C TRP A 68 -11.98 1.79 -5.78
N ASN A 69 -10.96 2.53 -6.20
CA ASN A 69 -10.73 2.91 -7.58
C ASN A 69 -9.23 2.98 -7.88
N ILE A 70 -8.88 2.81 -9.14
CA ILE A 70 -7.52 3.08 -9.63
C ILE A 70 -7.59 4.38 -10.41
N ILE A 71 -6.72 5.33 -10.07
CA ILE A 71 -6.55 6.59 -10.80
C ILE A 71 -5.15 6.67 -11.41
N GLY A 72 -5.02 7.52 -12.44
CA GLY A 72 -3.79 7.66 -13.20
C GLY A 72 -3.63 6.64 -14.33
N GLY A 73 -2.38 6.35 -14.71
CA GLY A 73 -2.02 5.47 -15.83
C GLY A 73 -1.48 6.19 -17.07
N GLY A 74 -0.80 5.43 -17.93
CA GLY A 74 -0.10 5.97 -19.11
C GLY A 74 1.16 6.73 -18.72
N VAL A 75 1.13 8.06 -18.82
CA VAL A 75 2.23 8.95 -18.38
C VAL A 75 2.12 9.36 -16.91
N TYR A 76 0.98 9.09 -16.26
CA TYR A 76 0.74 9.44 -14.87
C TYR A 76 0.95 8.24 -13.96
N LYS A 77 1.41 8.50 -12.73
CA LYS A 77 1.57 7.49 -11.68
C LYS A 77 0.23 6.79 -11.44
N VAL A 78 0.26 5.47 -11.31
CA VAL A 78 -0.93 4.67 -10.99
C VAL A 78 -1.10 4.68 -9.48
N GLU A 79 -2.30 5.02 -9.02
CA GLU A 79 -2.64 5.12 -7.60
C GLU A 79 -3.91 4.32 -7.32
N LEU A 80 -3.89 3.56 -6.23
CA LEU A 80 -5.03 2.81 -5.69
C LEU A 80 -5.67 3.60 -4.56
N CYS A 81 -6.89 4.11 -4.78
CA CYS A 81 -7.65 4.83 -3.77
C CYS A 81 -8.67 3.90 -3.11
N ILE A 82 -8.67 3.83 -1.77
CA ILE A 82 -9.50 2.93 -0.98
C ILE A 82 -10.31 3.74 0.05
N ALA A 83 -11.60 3.43 0.14
CA ALA A 83 -12.48 3.88 1.21
C ALA A 83 -12.95 2.68 2.03
N LEU A 84 -12.86 2.81 3.36
CA LEU A 84 -13.25 1.77 4.33
C LEU A 84 -14.66 2.05 4.89
N ASP A 85 -15.35 1.00 5.33
CA ASP A 85 -16.63 1.11 6.08
C ASP A 85 -16.40 1.33 7.58
#